data_AF-A0A351NY64-F1
#
_entry.id   AF-A0A351NY64-F1
#
_cell.length_a   1.000
_cell.length_b   1.000
_cell.length_c   1.000
_cell.angle_alpha   90.00
_cell.angle_beta   90.00
_cell.angle_gamma   90.00
#
_symmetry.space_group_name_H-M   'P 1'
#
loop_
_entity.id
_entity.type
_entity.pdbx_description
1 polymer ?
#
loop_
_entity_poly.entity_id
_entity_poly.type
_entity_poly.pdbx_seq_one_letter_code
_entity_poly.pdbx_strand_id
1 'polypeptide(L)' 'YPKIMKTGEMDAGAWSCGMVAGLIHDKPTVKTLIEDIMAEADAIINQRLTGL' A
#
# COMPACT_ATOMS: atom_id res chain seq x y z
N TYR A 1 2.22 21.04 3.92
CA TYR A 1 2.29 20.09 2.78
C TYR A 1 3.60 20.11 1.99
N PRO A 2 4.07 21.21 1.37
CA PRO A 2 5.25 21.14 0.52
C PRO A 2 6.55 20.78 1.26
N LYS A 3 6.74 21.21 2.51
CA LYS A 3 7.90 20.78 3.33
C LYS A 3 7.84 19.26 3.60
N ILE A 4 6.77 18.78 4.21
CA ILE A 4 6.58 17.35 4.49
C ILE A 4 6.75 16.47 3.23
N MET A 5 6.05 16.80 2.14
CA MET A 5 6.02 15.95 0.92
C MET A 5 7.23 16.14 -0.01
N LYS A 6 7.89 17.30 -0.01
CA LYS A 6 9.05 17.55 -0.89
C LYS A 6 10.39 17.42 -0.18
N THR A 7 10.47 17.80 1.10
CA THR A 7 11.72 17.81 1.88
C THR A 7 11.79 16.72 2.94
N GLY A 8 10.68 16.02 3.23
CA GLY A 8 10.65 14.92 4.20
C GLY A 8 10.62 15.39 5.66
N GLU A 9 10.35 16.67 5.91
CA GLU A 9 10.21 17.22 7.27
C GLU A 9 8.86 16.81 7.89
N MET A 10 8.79 15.59 8.44
CA MET A 10 7.55 14.99 8.95
C MET A 10 6.92 15.75 10.14
N ASP A 11 7.73 16.46 10.93
CA ASP A 11 7.27 17.24 12.09
C ASP A 11 6.83 18.67 11.71
N ALA A 12 6.94 19.07 10.43
CA ALA A 12 6.60 20.41 9.98
C ALA A 12 5.08 20.69 9.93
N GLY A 13 4.24 19.70 10.24
CA GLY A 13 2.79 19.83 10.38
C GLY A 13 2.02 18.53 10.13
N ALA A 14 0.69 18.60 10.24
CA ALA A 14 -0.17 17.45 9.96
C ALA A 14 -0.16 17.07 8.47
N TRP A 15 -0.19 15.77 8.19
CA TRP A 15 -0.35 15.21 6.85
C TRP A 15 -1.27 13.97 6.92
N SER A 16 -1.98 13.70 5.82
CA SER A 16 -2.92 12.58 5.76
C SER A 16 -2.17 11.25 5.66
N CYS A 17 -2.38 10.37 6.63
CA CYS A 17 -1.90 9.00 6.63
C CYS A 17 -2.95 8.11 7.32
N GLY A 18 -3.37 7.02 6.65
CA GLY A 18 -4.30 6.06 7.22
C GLY A 18 -3.58 4.96 7.99
N MET A 19 -4.30 4.27 8.89
CA MET A 19 -3.74 3.12 9.64
C MET A 19 -3.19 2.01 8.72
N VAL A 20 -3.71 1.89 7.49
CA VAL A 20 -3.23 0.96 6.45
C VAL A 20 -1.73 1.12 6.14
N ALA A 21 -1.14 2.29 6.38
CA ALA A 21 0.29 2.51 6.19
C ALA A 21 1.15 1.56 7.04
N GLY A 22 0.63 1.05 8.16
CA GLY A 22 1.32 0.04 8.97
C GLY A 22 1.47 -1.32 8.28
N LEU A 23 0.79 -1.57 7.16
CA LEU A 23 0.91 -2.78 6.35
C LEU A 23 1.79 -2.58 5.10
N ILE A 24 2.25 -1.35 4.83
CA ILE A 24 3.04 -1.02 3.64
C ILE A 24 4.52 -1.06 4.02
N HIS A 25 5.28 -1.97 3.42
CA HIS A 25 6.69 -2.21 3.76
C HIS A 25 7.64 -2.10 2.56
N ASP A 26 7.11 -1.78 1.39
CA ASP A 26 7.81 -1.72 0.12
C ASP A 26 7.39 -0.48 -0.69
N LYS A 27 8.01 -0.32 -1.86
CA LYS A 27 7.74 0.80 -2.78
C LYS A 27 7.83 0.32 -4.24
N PRO A 28 6.85 -0.48 -4.71
CA PRO A 28 6.81 -0.97 -6.08
C PRO A 28 6.48 0.13 -7.09
N THR A 29 6.60 -0.19 -8.38
CA THR A 29 5.97 0.64 -9.43
C THR A 29 4.46 0.50 -9.34
N VAL A 30 3.70 1.49 -9.84
CA VAL A 30 2.23 1.42 -9.87
C VAL A 30 1.75 0.19 -10.63
N LYS A 31 2.44 -0.18 -11.72
CA LYS A 31 2.14 -1.37 -12.50
C LYS A 31 2.28 -2.64 -11.66
N THR A 32 3.45 -2.83 -11.05
CA THR A 32 3.75 -4.01 -10.21
C THR A 32 2.76 -4.12 -9.05
N LEU A 33 2.48 -3.01 -8.35
CA LEU A 33 1.53 -3.00 -7.23
C LEU A 33 0.15 -3.55 -7.64
N ILE A 34 -0.36 -3.11 -8.78
CA ILE A 34 -1.67 -3.54 -9.28
C ILE A 34 -1.62 -5.00 -9.71
N GLU A 35 -0.56 -5.41 -10.41
CA GLU A 35 -0.38 -6.80 -10.85
C GLU A 35 -0.34 -7.77 -9.65
N ASP A 36 0.41 -7.42 -8.61
CA ASP A 36 0.54 -8.24 -7.39
C ASP A 36 -0.79 -8.32 -6.63
N ILE A 37 -1.50 -7.21 -6.44
CA ILE A 37 -2.82 -7.18 -5.78
C ILE A 37 -3.82 -8.10 -6.50
N MET A 38 -3.88 -8.03 -7.83
CA MET A 38 -4.82 -8.84 -8.60
C MET A 38 -4.45 -10.33 -8.55
N ALA A 39 -3.16 -10.65 -8.68
CA ALA A 39 -2.68 -12.03 -8.59
C ALA A 39 -2.92 -12.66 -7.20
N GLU A 40 -2.69 -11.90 -6.12
CA GLU A 40 -2.98 -12.34 -4.76
C GLU A 40 -4.48 -12.55 -4.53
N ALA A 41 -5.33 -11.65 -5.03
CA ALA A 41 -6.78 -11.79 -4.94
C ALA A 41 -7.28 -13.07 -5.64
N ASP A 42 -6.79 -13.34 -6.85
CA ASP A 42 -7.11 -14.57 -7.59
C ASP A 42 -6.62 -15.82 -6.85
N ALA A 43 -5.42 -15.76 -6.26
CA ALA A 43 -4.89 -16.86 -5.46
C ALA A 43 -5.76 -17.12 -4.21
N ILE A 44 -6.19 -16.07 -3.50
CA ILE A 44 -7.06 -16.20 -2.32
C ILE A 44 -8.38 -16.88 -2.69
N ILE A 45 -9.03 -16.44 -3.78
CA ILE A 45 -10.29 -17.01 -4.24
C ILE A 45 -10.12 -18.50 -4.55
N ASN A 46 -9.13 -18.84 -5.38
CA ASN A 46 -8.95 -20.19 -5.89
C ASN A 46 -8.36 -21.17 -4.86
N GLN A 47 -7.52 -20.70 -3.93
CA GLN A 47 -6.80 -21.58 -3.00
C GLN A 47 -7.40 -21.61 -1.60
N ARG A 48 -7.88 -20.46 -1.09
CA ARG A 48 -8.36 -20.34 0.29
C ARG A 48 -9.88 -20.41 0.37
N LEU A 49 -10.60 -19.78 -0.55
CA LEU A 49 -12.06 -19.67 -0.46
C LEU A 49 -12.81 -20.83 -1.14
N THR A 50 -12.22 -21.46 -2.15
CA THR A 50 -12.88 -22.55 -2.91
C THR A 50 -13.14 -23.81 -2.07
N GLY A 51 -12.44 -23.99 -0.94
CA GLY A 51 -12.63 -25.11 -0.01
C GLY A 51 -13.41 -24.79 1.27
N LEU A 52 -14.00 -23.59 1.37
CA LEU A 52 -14.88 -23.15 2.45
C LEU A 52 -16.34 -23.28 2.04
#